data_AF-A0A1U8N4X2-F1
#
_entry.id   AF-A0A1U8N4X2-F1
#
_cell.length_a   1.000
_cell.length_b   1.000
_cell.length_c   1.000
_cell.angle_alpha   90.00
_cell.angle_beta   90.00
_cell.angle_gamma   90.00
#
_symmetry.space_group_name_H-M   'P 1'
#
loop_
_entity.id
_entity.type
_entity.pdbx_description
1 polymer ?
#
loop_
_entity_poly.entity_id
_entity_poly.type
_entity_poly.pdbx_seq_one_letter_code
_entity_poly.pdbx_strand_id
1 'polypeptide(L)'
;ELGTDTNLYALVFGESVLNDAMAISLYRTMSIVRKHASSAQNFFMVIFRFLETFVGSMSAGVGVGFVSALLFKYAGLDVDNLQNLECCLFVLFPYFSYMLAEGLGLSGIVSILFTAIVMKHYSYSNLSENSQQFVSDFFHLISSLAETFTFIYMGFDIAMEKHSWSHLGFIFFSILFIVVARAANVFSCAYLVNLVRPVHRQIPLKHQKALWYSGLRGAMAFALALQSVHDLPEGRGQIIFTATTAIVVLSV
;
A
#
# COMPACT_ATOMS: atom_id res chain seq x y z
N GLU A 1 -18.39 -0.50 10.25
CA GLU A 1 -18.99 0.11 11.46
C GLU A 1 -19.98 1.25 11.17
N LEU A 2 -19.84 2.07 10.11
CA LEU A 2 -20.78 3.17 9.80
C LEU A 2 -21.86 2.88 8.74
N GLY A 3 -21.97 1.65 8.23
CA GLY A 3 -22.99 1.29 7.21
C GLY A 3 -22.92 2.13 5.93
N THR A 4 -21.74 2.68 5.60
CA THR A 4 -21.53 3.46 4.38
C THR A 4 -21.63 2.56 3.15
N ASP A 5 -21.98 3.19 2.02
CA ASP A 5 -22.11 2.55 0.71
C ASP A 5 -20.88 1.67 0.44
N THR A 6 -21.08 0.35 0.28
CA THR A 6 -20.00 -0.65 0.17
C THR A 6 -19.06 -0.33 -0.99
N ASN A 7 -19.58 0.34 -2.02
CA ASN A 7 -18.81 0.82 -3.16
C ASN A 7 -17.79 1.91 -2.77
N LEU A 8 -18.14 2.82 -1.86
CA LEU A 8 -17.23 3.88 -1.40
C LEU A 8 -16.11 3.28 -0.54
N TYR A 9 -16.45 2.37 0.38
CA TYR A 9 -15.46 1.70 1.21
C TYR A 9 -14.46 0.90 0.36
N ALA A 10 -14.96 0.09 -0.60
CA ALA A 10 -14.11 -0.67 -1.49
C ALA A 10 -13.22 0.22 -2.37
N LEU A 11 -13.73 1.37 -2.81
CA LEU A 11 -12.97 2.32 -3.62
C LEU A 11 -11.83 2.98 -2.83
N VAL A 12 -12.13 3.52 -1.65
CA VAL A 12 -11.12 4.13 -0.76
C VAL A 12 -10.05 3.11 -0.38
N PHE A 13 -10.47 1.93 0.06
CA PHE A 13 -9.55 0.89 0.50
C PHE A 13 -8.65 0.42 -0.66
N GLY A 14 -9.24 0.18 -1.83
CA GLY A 14 -8.49 -0.21 -3.02
C GLY A 14 -7.49 0.86 -3.48
N GLU A 15 -7.89 2.13 -3.49
CA GLU A 15 -7.00 3.26 -3.80
C GLU A 15 -5.82 3.31 -2.83
N SER A 16 -6.08 3.27 -1.52
CA SER A 16 -5.02 3.36 -0.50
C SER A 16 -4.00 2.22 -0.63
N VAL A 17 -4.48 0.98 -0.70
CA VAL A 17 -3.59 -0.20 -0.75
C VAL A 17 -2.76 -0.22 -2.04
N LEU A 18 -3.36 0.10 -3.18
CA LEU A 18 -2.63 0.15 -4.46
C LEU A 18 -1.64 1.31 -4.48
N ASN A 19 -2.04 2.49 -3.99
CA ASN A 19 -1.17 3.67 -3.94
C ASN A 19 0.09 3.40 -3.12
N ASP A 20 -0.03 2.78 -1.94
CA ASP A 20 1.11 2.50 -1.07
C ASP A 20 2.11 1.54 -1.75
N ALA A 21 1.61 0.46 -2.36
CA ALA A 21 2.46 -0.47 -3.11
C ALA A 21 3.14 0.19 -4.31
N MET A 22 2.42 1.03 -5.05
CA MET A 22 2.95 1.77 -6.21
C MET A 22 4.01 2.79 -5.81
N ALA A 23 3.78 3.55 -4.72
CA ALA A 23 4.71 4.54 -4.22
C ALA A 23 6.04 3.92 -3.79
N ILE A 24 5.99 2.81 -3.05
CA ILE A 24 7.21 2.12 -2.60
C ILE A 24 7.96 1.52 -3.79
N SER A 25 7.26 0.93 -4.75
CA SER A 25 7.88 0.39 -5.98
C SER A 25 8.57 1.50 -6.79
N LEU A 26 7.89 2.63 -6.99
CA LEU A 26 8.44 3.78 -7.71
C LEU A 26 9.66 4.37 -6.98
N TYR A 27 9.59 4.52 -5.65
CA TYR A 27 10.70 5.00 -4.83
C TYR A 27 11.94 4.11 -5.01
N ARG A 28 11.76 2.78 -4.96
CA ARG A 28 12.84 1.82 -5.16
C ARG A 28 13.45 1.94 -6.56
N THR A 29 12.62 2.00 -7.62
CA THR A 29 13.11 2.19 -8.99
C THR A 29 13.91 3.49 -9.12
N MET A 30 13.41 4.59 -8.57
CA MET A 30 14.11 5.88 -8.57
C MET A 30 15.45 5.81 -7.82
N SER A 31 15.49 5.17 -6.66
CA SER A 31 16.72 4.99 -5.88
C SER A 31 17.78 4.18 -6.64
N ILE A 32 17.38 3.11 -7.33
CA ILE A 32 18.27 2.27 -8.14
C ILE A 32 18.83 3.07 -9.33
N VAL A 33 17.97 3.82 -10.04
CA VAL A 33 18.40 4.63 -11.19
C VAL A 33 19.30 5.78 -10.75
N ARG A 34 19.00 6.43 -9.62
CA ARG A 34 19.83 7.50 -9.03
C ARG A 34 21.25 7.04 -8.73
N LYS A 35 21.43 5.79 -8.25
CA LYS A 35 22.76 5.22 -7.98
C LYS A 35 23.58 4.95 -9.24
N HIS A 36 22.95 4.84 -10.40
CA HIS A 36 23.60 4.38 -11.64
C HIS A 36 23.70 5.44 -12.75
N ALA A 37 23.02 6.59 -12.66
CA ALA A 37 22.89 7.47 -13.82
C ALA A 37 23.01 8.97 -13.52
N SER A 38 23.88 9.62 -14.30
CA SER A 38 24.20 11.06 -14.28
C SER A 38 23.82 11.77 -15.59
N SER A 39 22.55 11.72 -16.06
CA SER A 39 22.08 12.62 -17.15
C SER A 39 20.55 12.60 -17.40
N ALA A 40 20.03 13.60 -18.12
CA ALA A 40 18.59 13.81 -18.40
C ALA A 40 17.92 12.77 -19.34
N GLN A 41 18.67 11.83 -19.92
CA GLN A 41 18.12 10.70 -20.72
C GLN A 41 17.36 9.66 -19.87
N ASN A 42 17.30 9.89 -18.56
CA ASN A 42 16.85 8.95 -17.53
C ASN A 42 15.34 8.83 -17.36
N PHE A 43 14.52 9.81 -17.76
CA PHE A 43 13.07 9.76 -17.43
C PHE A 43 12.36 8.59 -18.11
N PHE A 44 12.62 8.38 -19.40
CA PHE A 44 12.04 7.25 -20.13
C PHE A 44 12.57 5.90 -19.61
N MET A 45 13.84 5.86 -19.20
CA MET A 45 14.45 4.67 -18.58
C MET A 45 13.81 4.34 -17.23
N VAL A 46 13.51 5.35 -16.40
CA VAL A 46 12.79 5.17 -15.13
C VAL A 46 11.40 4.60 -15.37
N ILE A 47 10.65 5.14 -16.35
CA ILE A 47 9.32 4.64 -16.70
C ILE A 47 9.41 3.17 -17.15
N PHE A 48 10.34 2.86 -18.06
CA PHE A 48 10.48 1.50 -18.57
C PHE A 48 10.86 0.51 -17.47
N ARG A 49 11.87 0.83 -16.65
CA ARG A 49 12.28 -0.02 -15.52
C ARG A 49 11.18 -0.15 -14.47
N PHE A 50 10.42 0.91 -14.22
CA PHE A 50 9.28 0.86 -13.31
C PHE A 50 8.23 -0.11 -13.84
N LEU A 51 7.87 0.00 -15.12
CA LEU A 51 6.88 -0.87 -15.74
C LEU A 51 7.35 -2.33 -15.78
N GLU A 52 8.62 -2.58 -16.11
CA GLU A 52 9.25 -3.91 -16.05
C GLU A 52 9.17 -4.50 -14.64
N THR A 53 9.63 -3.75 -13.63
CA THR A 53 9.62 -4.20 -12.23
C THR A 53 8.19 -4.45 -11.74
N PHE A 54 7.26 -3.56 -12.08
CA PHE A 54 5.87 -3.65 -11.67
C PHE A 54 5.16 -4.85 -12.31
N VAL A 55 5.27 -5.02 -13.62
CA VAL A 55 4.67 -6.15 -14.35
C VAL A 55 5.33 -7.47 -13.94
N GLY A 56 6.64 -7.49 -13.73
CA GLY A 56 7.37 -8.65 -13.22
C GLY A 56 6.89 -9.04 -11.82
N SER A 57 6.77 -8.09 -10.89
CA SER A 57 6.21 -8.35 -9.56
C SER A 57 4.76 -8.83 -9.60
N MET A 58 3.94 -8.21 -10.45
CA MET A 58 2.54 -8.59 -10.61
C MET A 58 2.41 -10.02 -11.13
N SER A 59 3.17 -10.39 -12.16
CA SER A 59 3.12 -11.74 -12.73
C SER A 59 3.65 -12.80 -11.77
N ALA A 60 4.71 -12.51 -11.01
CA ALA A 60 5.22 -13.38 -9.95
C ALA A 60 4.15 -13.59 -8.86
N GLY A 61 3.53 -12.52 -8.38
CA GLY A 61 2.51 -12.60 -7.33
C GLY A 61 1.25 -13.34 -7.76
N VAL A 62 0.76 -13.06 -8.97
CA VAL A 62 -0.38 -13.78 -9.56
C VAL A 62 -0.04 -15.27 -9.77
N GLY A 63 1.18 -15.57 -10.24
CA GLY A 63 1.66 -16.94 -10.41
C GLY A 63 1.66 -17.74 -9.10
N VAL A 64 2.24 -17.18 -8.04
CA VAL A 64 2.24 -17.82 -6.71
C VAL A 64 0.83 -17.96 -6.16
N GLY A 65 -0.03 -16.96 -6.36
CA GLY A 65 -1.44 -17.02 -5.94
C GLY A 65 -2.21 -18.15 -6.63
N PHE A 66 -2.00 -18.36 -7.94
CA PHE A 66 -2.60 -19.48 -8.66
C PHE A 66 -2.05 -20.84 -8.21
N VAL A 67 -0.73 -20.94 -8.00
CA VAL A 67 -0.12 -22.18 -7.46
C VAL A 67 -0.72 -22.51 -6.10
N SER A 68 -0.89 -21.52 -5.24
CA SER A 68 -1.57 -21.69 -3.95
C SER A 68 -3.01 -22.21 -4.14
N ALA A 69 -3.80 -21.56 -5.00
CA ALA A 69 -5.19 -21.96 -5.24
C ALA A 69 -5.32 -23.40 -5.79
N LEU A 70 -4.44 -23.78 -6.71
CA LEU A 70 -4.39 -25.14 -7.24
C LEU A 70 -3.97 -26.14 -6.16
N LEU A 71 -2.98 -25.79 -5.34
CA LEU A 71 -2.55 -26.65 -4.23
C LEU A 71 -3.69 -26.88 -3.24
N PHE A 72 -4.38 -25.85 -2.78
CA PHE A 72 -5.53 -26.00 -1.89
C PHE A 72 -6.68 -26.80 -2.54
N LYS A 73 -6.90 -26.63 -3.85
CA LYS A 73 -7.95 -27.36 -4.58
C LYS A 73 -7.64 -28.86 -4.77
N TYR A 74 -6.40 -29.20 -5.12
CA TYR A 74 -6.02 -30.57 -5.50
C TYR A 74 -5.42 -31.38 -4.35
N ALA A 75 -4.85 -30.75 -3.33
CA ALA A 75 -4.23 -31.46 -2.22
C ALA A 75 -5.24 -32.09 -1.26
N GLY A 76 -6.55 -31.82 -1.40
CA GLY A 76 -7.60 -32.45 -0.58
C GLY A 76 -7.39 -32.20 0.92
N LEU A 77 -6.97 -30.99 1.29
CA LEU A 77 -6.62 -30.61 2.67
C LEU A 77 -7.84 -30.46 3.60
N ASP A 78 -9.06 -30.65 3.07
CA ASP A 78 -10.36 -30.55 3.76
C ASP A 78 -10.64 -31.73 4.72
N VAL A 79 -9.59 -32.40 5.21
CA VAL A 79 -9.69 -33.48 6.18
C VAL A 79 -9.42 -32.89 7.56
N ASP A 80 -10.31 -33.16 8.53
CA ASP A 80 -10.34 -32.58 9.88
C ASP A 80 -8.99 -32.55 10.64
N ASN A 81 -8.04 -33.43 10.28
CA ASN A 81 -6.71 -33.50 10.89
C ASN A 81 -5.65 -32.56 10.29
N LEU A 82 -5.92 -31.89 9.15
CA LEU A 82 -4.94 -31.05 8.43
C LEU A 82 -5.22 -29.55 8.51
N GLN A 83 -6.22 -29.14 9.29
CA GLN A 83 -6.59 -27.74 9.48
C GLN A 83 -5.42 -26.82 9.90
N ASN A 84 -4.55 -27.28 10.81
CA ASN A 84 -3.37 -26.50 11.20
C ASN A 84 -2.40 -26.27 10.03
N LEU A 85 -2.21 -27.28 9.17
CA LEU A 85 -1.35 -27.18 7.99
C LEU A 85 -1.95 -26.22 6.96
N GLU A 86 -3.26 -26.28 6.78
CA GLU A 86 -4.02 -25.42 5.88
C GLU A 86 -3.83 -23.93 6.22
N CYS A 87 -4.06 -23.56 7.49
CA CYS A 87 -3.83 -22.22 8.01
C CYS A 87 -2.37 -21.77 7.87
N CYS A 88 -1.42 -22.64 8.23
CA CYS A 88 0.02 -22.33 8.11
C CYS A 88 0.42 -22.06 6.66
N LEU A 89 -0.01 -22.91 5.73
CA LEU A 89 0.28 -22.73 4.31
C LEU A 89 -0.34 -21.44 3.78
N PHE A 90 -1.57 -21.12 4.18
CA PHE A 90 -2.26 -19.91 3.73
C PHE A 90 -1.52 -18.64 4.15
N VAL A 91 -0.90 -18.62 5.33
CA VAL A 91 -0.05 -17.50 5.80
C VAL A 91 1.33 -17.51 5.13
N LEU A 92 1.87 -18.69 4.80
CA LEU A 92 3.21 -18.84 4.23
C LEU A 92 3.29 -18.43 2.75
N PHE A 93 2.26 -18.70 1.93
CA PHE A 93 2.29 -18.40 0.50
C PHE A 93 2.50 -16.91 0.17
N PRO A 94 1.82 -15.95 0.82
CA PRO A 94 2.10 -14.53 0.64
C PRO A 94 3.56 -14.17 0.95
N TYR A 95 4.12 -14.73 2.04
CA TYR A 95 5.51 -14.48 2.42
C TYR A 95 6.51 -15.11 1.42
N PHE A 96 6.21 -16.31 0.93
CA PHE A 96 7.00 -16.95 -0.12
C PHE A 96 7.02 -16.11 -1.40
N SER A 97 5.88 -15.58 -1.83
CA SER A 97 5.79 -14.67 -2.98
C SER A 97 6.62 -13.41 -2.80
N TYR A 98 6.60 -12.82 -1.60
CA TYR A 98 7.44 -11.68 -1.26
C TYR A 98 8.93 -12.00 -1.41
N MET A 99 9.39 -13.09 -0.80
CA MET A 99 10.79 -13.52 -0.86
C MET A 99 11.24 -13.87 -2.28
N LEU A 100 10.38 -14.54 -3.06
CA LEU A 100 10.66 -14.89 -4.45
C LEU A 100 10.84 -13.64 -5.31
N ALA A 101 9.96 -12.65 -5.17
CA ALA A 101 10.07 -11.41 -5.90
C ALA A 101 11.31 -10.59 -5.50
N GLU A 102 11.63 -10.48 -4.21
CA GLU A 102 12.87 -9.82 -3.77
C GLU A 102 14.12 -10.56 -4.29
N GLY A 103 14.12 -11.89 -4.30
CA GLY A 103 15.22 -12.71 -4.85
C GLY A 103 15.45 -12.53 -6.36
N LEU A 104 14.40 -12.17 -7.11
CA LEU A 104 14.47 -11.84 -8.53
C LEU A 104 14.80 -10.36 -8.80
N GLY A 105 15.05 -9.56 -7.75
CA GLY A 105 15.28 -8.11 -7.87
C GLY A 105 14.02 -7.31 -8.23
N LEU A 106 12.83 -7.90 -8.06
CA LEU A 106 11.53 -7.28 -8.27
C LEU A 106 11.01 -6.66 -6.95
N SER A 107 9.86 -5.98 -7.00
CA SER A 107 9.19 -5.48 -5.79
C SER A 107 8.43 -6.58 -5.07
N GLY A 108 8.92 -7.02 -3.91
CA GLY A 108 8.24 -8.00 -3.06
C GLY A 108 6.86 -7.53 -2.58
N ILE A 109 6.74 -6.24 -2.28
CA ILE A 109 5.52 -5.60 -1.76
C ILE A 109 4.39 -5.64 -2.80
N VAL A 110 4.72 -5.36 -4.06
CA VAL A 110 3.75 -5.48 -5.17
C VAL A 110 3.37 -6.95 -5.36
N SER A 111 4.34 -7.87 -5.29
CA SER A 111 4.10 -9.31 -5.46
C SER A 111 3.15 -9.86 -4.39
N ILE A 112 3.40 -9.58 -3.11
CA ILE A 112 2.56 -10.06 -2.00
C ILE A 112 1.13 -9.49 -2.08
N LEU A 113 0.96 -8.24 -2.52
CA LEU A 113 -0.36 -7.63 -2.73
C LEU A 113 -1.17 -8.40 -3.77
N PHE A 114 -0.61 -8.62 -4.96
CA PHE A 114 -1.32 -9.36 -6.01
C PHE A 114 -1.54 -10.83 -5.63
N THR A 115 -0.61 -11.43 -4.89
CA THR A 115 -0.79 -12.78 -4.33
C THR A 115 -1.98 -12.82 -3.38
N ALA A 116 -2.09 -11.86 -2.46
CA ALA A 116 -3.20 -11.77 -1.51
C ALA A 116 -4.55 -11.55 -2.21
N ILE A 117 -4.60 -10.74 -3.28
CA ILE A 117 -5.82 -10.54 -4.09
C ILE A 117 -6.28 -11.85 -4.73
N VAL A 118 -5.36 -12.58 -5.37
CA VAL A 118 -5.66 -13.87 -6.03
C VAL A 118 -6.04 -14.92 -4.99
N MET A 119 -5.31 -15.03 -3.88
CA MET A 119 -5.61 -15.98 -2.81
C MET A 119 -6.95 -15.69 -2.13
N LYS A 120 -7.31 -14.42 -1.92
CA LYS A 120 -8.62 -14.07 -1.34
C LYS A 120 -9.77 -14.47 -2.25
N HIS A 121 -9.57 -14.44 -3.57
CA HIS A 121 -10.61 -14.81 -4.53
C HIS A 121 -10.71 -16.31 -4.79
N TYR A 122 -9.57 -17.00 -4.92
CA TYR A 122 -9.54 -18.41 -5.33
C TYR A 122 -9.17 -19.39 -4.21
N SER A 123 -8.23 -19.04 -3.33
CA SER A 123 -7.78 -19.95 -2.27
C SER A 123 -8.71 -19.90 -1.05
N TYR A 124 -9.22 -18.72 -0.68
CA TYR A 124 -10.03 -18.54 0.54
C TYR A 124 -11.32 -19.36 0.52
N SER A 125 -11.99 -19.45 -0.64
CA SER A 125 -13.21 -20.25 -0.79
C SER A 125 -12.96 -21.76 -0.80
N ASN A 126 -11.71 -22.19 -1.02
CA ASN A 126 -11.33 -23.59 -0.95
C ASN A 126 -10.91 -24.00 0.47
N LEU A 127 -10.88 -23.06 1.43
CA LEU A 127 -10.53 -23.36 2.81
C LEU A 127 -11.72 -23.94 3.58
N SER A 128 -11.44 -24.78 4.58
CA SER A 128 -12.46 -25.22 5.55
C SER A 128 -13.04 -24.04 6.35
N GLU A 129 -14.31 -24.11 6.79
CA GLU A 129 -15.00 -22.99 7.46
C GLU A 129 -14.27 -22.52 8.73
N ASN A 130 -13.81 -23.47 9.55
CA ASN A 130 -13.06 -23.16 10.76
C ASN A 130 -11.72 -22.45 10.42
N SER A 131 -11.04 -22.85 9.33
CA SER A 131 -9.80 -22.20 8.87
C SER A 131 -10.06 -20.81 8.33
N GLN A 132 -11.16 -20.60 7.61
CA GLN A 132 -11.55 -19.28 7.12
C GLN A 132 -11.75 -18.28 8.25
N GLN A 133 -12.36 -18.71 9.35
CA GLN A 133 -12.57 -17.87 10.54
C GLN A 133 -11.24 -17.57 11.23
N PHE A 134 -10.45 -18.61 11.52
CA PHE A 134 -9.13 -18.44 12.16
C PHE A 134 -8.20 -17.51 11.37
N VAL A 135 -8.09 -17.72 10.06
CA VAL A 135 -7.24 -16.89 9.18
C VAL A 135 -7.73 -15.45 9.16
N SER A 136 -9.04 -15.22 9.12
CA SER A 136 -9.62 -13.87 9.17
C SER A 136 -9.26 -13.15 10.47
N ASP A 137 -9.45 -13.81 11.61
CA ASP A 137 -9.15 -13.26 12.93
C ASP A 137 -7.64 -13.03 13.11
N PHE A 138 -6.81 -13.95 12.60
CA PHE A 138 -5.36 -13.83 12.62
C PHE A 138 -4.87 -12.60 11.82
N PHE A 139 -5.34 -12.42 10.58
CA PHE A 139 -4.96 -11.24 9.78
C PHE A 139 -5.51 -9.94 10.38
N HIS A 140 -6.70 -9.96 10.99
CA HIS A 140 -7.22 -8.80 11.73
C HIS A 140 -6.34 -8.45 12.92
N LEU A 141 -5.93 -9.43 13.72
CA LEU A 141 -5.04 -9.24 14.86
C LEU A 141 -3.68 -8.68 14.43
N ILE A 142 -3.05 -9.27 13.40
CA ILE A 142 -1.75 -8.83 12.89
C ILE A 142 -1.85 -7.41 12.31
N SER A 143 -2.92 -7.09 11.57
CA SER A 143 -3.14 -5.73 11.06
C SER A 143 -3.28 -4.73 12.20
N SER A 144 -4.05 -5.05 13.23
CA SER A 144 -4.24 -4.15 14.39
C SER A 144 -2.95 -3.96 15.19
N LEU A 145 -2.14 -5.02 15.33
CA LEU A 145 -0.83 -4.93 15.98
C LEU A 145 0.15 -4.08 15.16
N ALA A 146 0.22 -4.30 13.84
CA ALA A 146 1.09 -3.52 12.95
C ALA A 146 0.72 -2.02 12.95
N GLU A 147 -0.58 -1.72 12.95
CA GLU A 147 -1.10 -0.35 13.06
C GLU A 147 -0.70 0.28 14.41
N THR A 148 -0.89 -0.45 15.51
CA THR A 148 -0.50 0.00 16.86
C THR A 148 1.01 0.26 16.95
N PHE A 149 1.85 -0.64 16.43
CA PHE A 149 3.30 -0.44 16.42
C PHE A 149 3.70 0.78 15.60
N THR A 150 3.03 1.02 14.46
CA THR A 150 3.30 2.20 13.62
C THR A 150 2.96 3.48 14.39
N PHE A 151 1.85 3.52 15.11
CA PHE A 151 1.49 4.67 15.94
C PHE A 151 2.43 4.89 17.12
N ILE A 152 2.85 3.83 17.81
CA ILE A 152 3.83 3.94 18.90
C ILE A 152 5.15 4.48 18.38
N TYR A 153 5.64 3.97 17.24
CA TYR A 153 6.89 4.43 16.64
C TYR A 153 6.82 5.91 16.24
N MET A 154 5.68 6.32 15.67
CA MET A 154 5.42 7.73 15.37
C MET A 154 5.40 8.62 16.60
N GLY A 155 4.71 8.20 17.67
CA GLY A 155 4.67 8.96 18.92
C GLY A 155 6.02 9.07 19.60
N PHE A 156 6.83 8.01 19.57
CA PHE A 156 8.18 8.01 20.12
C PHE A 156 9.10 8.96 19.37
N ASP A 157 9.03 8.93 18.04
CA ASP A 157 9.88 9.74 17.19
C ASP A 157 9.57 11.25 17.32
N ILE A 158 8.29 11.63 17.38
CA ILE A 158 7.86 13.01 17.72
C ILE A 158 8.44 13.47 19.06
N ALA A 159 8.51 12.57 20.05
CA ALA A 159 9.00 12.90 21.38
C ALA A 159 10.53 13.04 21.46
N MET A 160 11.28 12.31 20.62
CA MET A 160 12.75 12.36 20.58
C MET A 160 13.30 13.45 19.67
N GLU A 161 12.60 13.81 18.59
CA GLU A 161 13.13 14.72 17.59
C GLU A 161 13.09 16.18 18.08
N LYS A 162 14.25 16.84 18.16
CA LYS A 162 14.34 18.28 18.42
C LYS A 162 13.81 19.03 17.19
N HIS A 163 12.51 19.27 17.16
CA HIS A 163 11.85 20.00 16.09
C HIS A 163 12.47 21.39 15.94
N SER A 164 13.16 21.62 14.81
CA SER A 164 13.54 22.96 14.40
C SER A 164 12.29 23.63 13.80
N TRP A 165 11.59 24.41 14.62
CA TRP A 165 10.44 25.24 14.20
C TRP A 165 10.83 26.39 13.25
N SER A 166 12.01 26.34 12.62
CA SER A 166 12.57 27.42 11.80
C SER A 166 11.83 27.68 10.50
N HIS A 167 10.97 26.76 10.04
CA HIS A 167 10.27 26.87 8.75
C HIS A 167 8.76 26.57 8.82
N LEU A 168 8.07 27.16 9.81
CA LEU A 168 6.60 27.13 9.93
C LEU A 168 5.86 27.50 8.62
N GLY A 169 6.37 28.47 7.87
CA GLY A 169 5.80 28.86 6.57
C GLY A 169 5.85 27.73 5.55
N PHE A 170 6.96 26.97 5.49
CA PHE A 170 7.10 25.84 4.57
C PHE A 170 6.13 24.72 4.91
N ILE A 171 5.92 24.44 6.20
CA ILE A 171 4.96 23.43 6.66
C ILE A 171 3.53 23.83 6.26
N PHE A 172 3.14 25.07 6.48
CA PHE A 172 1.81 25.56 6.11
C PHE A 172 1.55 25.48 4.60
N PHE A 173 2.48 25.97 3.78
CA PHE A 173 2.35 25.88 2.32
C PHE A 173 2.35 24.42 1.84
N SER A 174 3.15 23.53 2.44
CA SER A 174 3.17 22.11 2.09
C SER A 174 1.83 21.43 2.36
N ILE A 175 1.22 21.69 3.53
CA ILE A 175 -0.12 21.18 3.87
C ILE A 175 -1.14 21.68 2.83
N LEU A 176 -1.14 22.98 2.52
CA LEU A 176 -2.05 23.56 1.54
C LEU A 176 -1.88 22.93 0.16
N PHE A 177 -0.65 22.81 -0.33
CA PHE A 177 -0.36 22.21 -1.63
C PHE A 177 -0.75 20.74 -1.70
N ILE A 178 -0.57 19.97 -0.63
CA ILE A 178 -0.98 18.55 -0.59
C ILE A 178 -2.50 18.41 -0.65
N VAL A 179 -3.23 19.24 0.11
CA VAL A 179 -4.70 19.24 0.09
C VAL A 179 -5.25 19.62 -1.29
N VAL A 180 -4.66 20.64 -1.93
CA VAL A 180 -5.04 21.09 -3.27
C VAL A 180 -4.66 20.07 -4.33
N ALA A 181 -3.44 19.52 -4.29
CA ALA A 181 -2.98 18.48 -5.22
C ALA A 181 -3.87 17.23 -5.12
N ARG A 182 -4.26 16.84 -3.90
CA ARG A 182 -5.20 15.73 -3.69
C ARG A 182 -6.57 16.04 -4.25
N ALA A 183 -7.12 17.22 -4.00
CA ALA A 183 -8.41 17.63 -4.58
C ALA A 183 -8.35 17.56 -6.11
N ALA A 184 -7.32 18.16 -6.72
CA ALA A 184 -7.12 18.14 -8.16
C ALA A 184 -7.03 16.72 -8.71
N ASN A 185 -6.27 15.83 -8.06
CA ASN A 185 -6.14 14.43 -8.49
C ASN A 185 -7.46 13.66 -8.38
N VAL A 186 -8.13 13.73 -7.22
CA VAL A 186 -9.38 12.99 -6.96
C VAL A 186 -10.50 13.45 -7.90
N PHE A 187 -10.70 14.76 -8.07
CA PHE A 187 -11.74 15.27 -8.96
C PHE A 187 -11.42 15.03 -10.44
N SER A 188 -10.15 15.15 -10.86
CA SER A 188 -9.75 14.86 -12.24
C SER A 188 -9.90 13.38 -12.58
N CYS A 189 -9.43 12.49 -11.70
CA CYS A 189 -9.57 11.05 -11.90
C CYS A 189 -11.05 10.63 -11.85
N ALA A 190 -11.85 11.16 -10.93
CA ALA A 190 -13.28 10.87 -10.89
C ALA A 190 -14.01 11.35 -12.15
N TYR A 191 -13.61 12.49 -12.72
CA TYR A 191 -14.13 12.97 -14.00
C TYR A 191 -13.77 12.02 -15.16
N LEU A 192 -12.50 11.62 -15.27
CA LEU A 192 -12.04 10.67 -16.29
C LEU A 192 -12.73 9.30 -16.17
N VAL A 193 -12.90 8.79 -14.95
CA VAL A 193 -13.58 7.52 -14.70
C VAL A 193 -15.07 7.63 -15.01
N ASN A 194 -15.72 8.76 -14.69
CA ASN A 194 -17.13 8.98 -15.00
C ASN A 194 -17.42 9.13 -16.49
N LEU A 195 -16.43 9.49 -17.31
CA LEU A 195 -16.52 9.49 -18.78
C LEU A 195 -16.58 8.08 -19.36
N VAL A 196 -15.86 7.12 -18.77
CA VAL A 196 -15.77 5.74 -19.25
C VAL A 196 -16.85 4.83 -18.62
N ARG A 197 -17.32 5.16 -17.40
CA ARG A 197 -18.33 4.35 -16.72
C ARG A 197 -19.76 4.60 -17.21
N PRO A 198 -20.58 3.55 -17.30
CA PRO A 198 -22.00 3.68 -17.63
C PRO A 198 -22.76 4.45 -16.52
N VAL A 199 -23.81 5.17 -16.92
CA VAL A 199 -24.55 6.16 -16.10
C VAL A 199 -24.99 5.64 -14.72
N HIS A 200 -25.30 4.35 -14.60
CA HIS A 200 -25.74 3.71 -13.35
C HIS A 200 -24.61 3.40 -12.35
N ARG A 201 -23.33 3.57 -12.74
CA ARG A 201 -22.13 3.28 -11.92
C ARG A 201 -21.21 4.48 -11.74
N GLN A 202 -21.68 5.67 -12.10
CA GLN A 202 -20.93 6.91 -11.92
C GLN A 202 -20.72 7.22 -10.44
N ILE A 203 -19.55 7.76 -10.11
CA ILE A 203 -19.19 8.15 -8.76
C ILE A 203 -19.81 9.53 -8.51
N PRO A 204 -20.85 9.64 -7.67
CA PRO A 204 -21.51 10.91 -7.43
C PRO A 204 -20.57 11.88 -6.68
N LEU A 205 -20.80 13.18 -6.84
CA LEU A 205 -19.98 14.22 -6.20
C LEU A 205 -19.89 14.10 -4.66
N LYS A 206 -20.91 13.50 -4.02
CA LYS A 206 -20.89 13.20 -2.58
C LYS A 206 -19.80 12.18 -2.23
N HIS A 207 -19.68 11.11 -3.03
CA HIS A 207 -18.64 10.09 -2.87
C HIS A 207 -17.25 10.64 -3.22
N GLN A 208 -17.13 11.54 -4.19
CA GLN A 208 -15.85 12.20 -4.53
C GLN A 208 -15.35 13.09 -3.39
N LYS A 209 -16.25 13.86 -2.76
CA LYS A 209 -15.91 14.67 -1.57
C LYS A 209 -15.51 13.79 -0.38
N ALA A 210 -16.21 12.67 -0.19
CA ALA A 210 -15.84 11.69 0.83
C ALA A 210 -14.47 11.05 0.55
N LEU A 211 -14.16 10.74 -0.72
CA LEU A 211 -12.87 10.18 -1.13
C LEU A 211 -11.71 11.17 -0.88
N TRP A 212 -11.93 12.46 -1.17
CA TRP A 212 -10.97 13.53 -0.86
C TRP A 212 -10.72 13.63 0.65
N TYR A 213 -11.75 13.51 1.49
CA TYR A 213 -11.65 13.60 2.94
C TYR A 213 -11.09 12.31 3.59
N SER A 214 -11.38 11.13 3.03
CA SER A 214 -11.08 9.83 3.64
C SER A 214 -9.62 9.41 3.54
N GLY A 215 -8.84 10.01 2.65
CA GLY A 215 -7.51 9.52 2.34
C GLY A 215 -6.37 10.00 3.25
N LEU A 216 -6.73 10.60 4.39
CA LEU A 216 -5.83 11.21 5.37
C LEU A 216 -5.10 10.20 6.28
N ARG A 217 -5.22 8.88 6.04
CA ARG A 217 -4.48 7.85 6.78
C ARG A 217 -2.99 7.88 6.44
N GLY A 218 -2.18 8.39 7.37
CA GLY A 218 -0.80 8.80 7.16
C GLY A 218 0.30 7.85 7.66
N ALA A 219 -0.04 6.65 8.14
CA ALA A 219 0.93 5.69 8.68
C ALA A 219 2.02 5.28 7.66
N MET A 220 1.64 5.03 6.40
CA MET A 220 2.61 4.70 5.32
C MET A 220 3.39 5.92 4.83
N ALA A 221 2.76 7.10 4.78
CA ALA A 221 3.45 8.35 4.45
C ALA A 221 4.53 8.67 5.50
N PHE A 222 4.26 8.41 6.78
CA PHE A 222 5.23 8.53 7.86
C PHE A 222 6.41 7.55 7.73
N ALA A 223 6.12 6.26 7.45
CA ALA A 223 7.17 5.26 7.24
C ALA A 223 8.10 5.61 6.05
N LEU A 224 7.54 6.12 4.95
CA LEU A 224 8.30 6.60 3.80
C LEU A 224 9.10 7.87 4.14
N ALA A 225 8.55 8.78 4.95
CA ALA A 225 9.25 9.98 5.39
C ALA A 225 10.49 9.62 6.23
N LEU A 226 10.37 8.68 7.17
CA LEU A 226 11.50 8.13 7.93
C LEU A 226 12.58 7.54 7.03
N GLN A 227 12.20 6.75 6.04
CA GLN A 227 13.16 6.16 5.10
C GLN A 227 13.87 7.26 4.27
N SER A 228 13.15 8.33 3.93
CA SER A 228 13.73 9.48 3.22
C SER A 228 14.70 10.32 4.07
N VAL A 229 14.56 10.34 5.40
CA VAL A 229 15.54 10.96 6.32
C VAL A 229 16.88 10.25 6.26
N HIS A 230 16.86 8.93 6.09
CA HIS A 230 18.08 8.11 6.05
C HIS A 230 18.76 8.14 4.67
N ASP A 231 18.00 8.31 3.59
CA ASP A 231 18.49 8.26 2.20
C ASP A 231 18.91 9.62 1.59
N LEU A 232 18.66 10.75 2.27
CA LEU A 232 19.08 12.09 1.84
C LEU A 232 20.07 12.73 2.82
N PRO A 233 21.32 13.04 2.40
CA PRO A 233 22.21 13.86 3.21
C PRO A 233 21.74 15.34 3.21
N GLU A 234 22.09 16.05 4.28
CA GLU A 234 21.90 17.50 4.51
C GLU A 234 20.46 17.99 4.73
N GLY A 235 19.92 17.88 5.96
CA GLY A 235 18.87 18.74 6.55
C GLY A 235 17.48 18.81 5.88
N ARG A 236 17.38 18.44 4.61
CA ARG A 236 16.16 18.43 3.77
C ARG A 236 15.29 17.23 4.10
N GLY A 237 15.90 16.10 4.49
CA GLY A 237 15.22 14.93 5.02
C GLY A 237 14.43 15.27 6.29
N GLN A 238 15.03 16.00 7.24
CA GLN A 238 14.38 16.44 8.48
C GLN A 238 13.18 17.37 8.21
N ILE A 239 13.25 18.26 7.21
CA ILE A 239 12.14 19.16 6.87
C ILE A 239 10.97 18.38 6.25
N ILE A 240 11.25 17.47 5.32
CA ILE A 240 10.24 16.58 4.71
C ILE A 240 9.61 15.71 5.81
N PHE A 241 10.42 15.26 6.74
CA PHE A 241 10.00 14.45 7.86
C PHE A 241 9.10 15.19 8.83
N THR A 242 9.52 16.33 9.37
CA THR A 242 8.68 17.17 10.25
C THR A 242 7.38 17.60 9.55
N ALA A 243 7.42 17.96 8.26
CA ALA A 243 6.21 18.30 7.51
C ALA A 243 5.28 17.10 7.34
N THR A 244 5.82 15.92 7.02
CA THR A 244 5.03 14.69 6.88
C THR A 244 4.47 14.24 8.21
N THR A 245 5.26 14.26 9.29
CA THR A 245 4.82 13.96 10.66
C THR A 245 3.72 14.90 11.12
N ALA A 246 3.83 16.21 10.88
CA ALA A 246 2.78 17.17 11.19
C ALA A 246 1.49 16.91 10.41
N ILE A 247 1.60 16.59 9.12
CA ILE A 247 0.44 16.22 8.29
C ILE A 247 -0.23 14.97 8.86
N VAL A 248 0.57 13.94 9.17
CA VAL A 248 0.08 12.65 9.65
C VAL A 248 -0.61 12.79 11.01
N VAL A 249 -0.05 13.60 11.92
CA VAL A 249 -0.67 13.90 13.24
C VAL A 249 -1.94 14.73 13.11
N LEU A 250 -2.02 15.63 12.13
CA LEU A 250 -3.23 16.43 11.85
C LEU A 250 -4.31 15.64 11.10
N SER A 251 -3.94 14.53 10.46
CA SER A 251 -4.78 13.80 9.53
C SER A 251 -5.34 12.48 10.10
N VAL A 252 -4.66 11.91 11.10
CA VAL A 252 -5.14 10.79 11.94
C VAL A 252 -6.16 11.31 12.94
#